data_AF-L1PHJ2-F1
#
_entry.id   AF-L1PHJ2-F1
#
_cell.length_a   1.000
_cell.length_b   1.000
_cell.length_c   1.000
_cell.angle_alpha   90.00
_cell.angle_beta   90.00
_cell.angle_gamma   90.00
#
_symmetry.space_group_name_H-M   'P 1'
#
loop_
_entity.id
_entity.type
_entity.pdbx_description
1 polymer ?
#
loop_
_entity_poly.entity_id
_entity_poly.type
_entity_poly.pdbx_seq_one_letter_code
_entity_poly.pdbx_strand_id
1 'polypeptide(L)'
;PYIGFIDIKIKRRLEINFLKIEKSTTNDSLYIAKGKTKVGKNVRLFEGDIKIKHIYIFAEHSKGLEDDMVGKIKSQGIIIADYHFREDKKLSATGIFEGKVLLRWYINNKGVFLFDDIEEYSDDYSNNQFVGTWTSYKTGVKKVANWGICRIPCSGDLDIGAAEFFPAPEYKKYGW
;
A
#
# COMPACT_ATOMS: atom_id res chain seq x y z
N PRO A 1 -9.28 1.83 -5.11
CA PRO A 1 -7.94 1.96 -5.72
C PRO A 1 -7.01 2.64 -4.72
N TYR A 2 -5.77 2.20 -4.62
CA TYR A 2 -4.77 2.84 -3.78
C TYR A 2 -4.33 4.16 -4.41
N ILE A 3 -4.04 5.15 -3.57
CA ILE A 3 -3.46 6.43 -3.97
C ILE A 3 -2.06 6.56 -3.38
N GLY A 4 -1.19 7.24 -4.12
CA GLY A 4 0.22 7.39 -3.79
C GLY A 4 0.90 8.47 -4.60
N PHE A 5 2.20 8.63 -4.39
CA PHE A 5 3.03 9.53 -5.18
C PHE A 5 4.18 8.77 -5.84
N ILE A 6 4.66 9.31 -6.97
CA ILE A 6 5.93 8.96 -7.59
C ILE A 6 6.80 10.19 -7.73
N ASP A 7 8.12 10.02 -7.56
CA ASP A 7 9.14 11.07 -7.52
C ASP A 7 9.07 11.89 -6.23
N ILE A 8 10.10 11.83 -5.37
CA ILE A 8 10.06 12.51 -4.06
C ILE A 8 10.04 14.05 -4.17
N LYS A 9 10.54 14.60 -5.28
CA LYS A 9 10.60 16.06 -5.48
C LYS A 9 9.29 16.60 -6.04
N ILE A 10 8.72 15.90 -7.03
CA ILE A 10 7.51 16.35 -7.73
C ILE A 10 6.24 15.80 -7.07
N LYS A 11 6.32 14.62 -6.47
CA LYS A 11 5.23 13.87 -5.84
C LYS A 11 4.02 13.79 -6.75
N ARG A 12 4.22 13.33 -7.98
CA ARG A 12 3.12 13.19 -8.95
C ARG A 12 2.16 12.10 -8.50
N ARG A 13 0.85 12.34 -8.65
CA ARG A 13 -0.16 11.35 -8.26
C ARG A 13 0.04 10.04 -9.02
N LEU A 14 0.08 8.97 -8.23
CA LEU A 14 0.17 7.58 -8.64
C LEU A 14 -1.08 6.87 -8.10
N GLU A 15 -1.81 6.18 -8.97
CA GLU A 15 -2.90 5.30 -8.57
C GLU A 15 -2.49 3.85 -8.82
N ILE A 16 -2.79 2.95 -7.87
CA ILE A 16 -2.51 1.51 -7.99
C ILE A 16 -3.82 0.77 -7.78
N ASN A 17 -4.15 -0.13 -8.70
CA ASN A 17 -5.33 -0.97 -8.60
C ASN A 17 -4.95 -2.43 -8.82
N PHE A 18 -4.99 -3.22 -7.74
CA PHE A 18 -4.88 -4.67 -7.84
C PHE A 18 -6.15 -5.21 -8.50
N LEU A 19 -5.97 -5.99 -9.55
CA LEU A 19 -7.03 -6.69 -10.26
C LEU A 19 -7.19 -8.11 -9.73
N LYS A 20 -6.09 -8.70 -9.27
CA LYS A 20 -6.05 -10.06 -8.75
C LYS A 20 -4.87 -10.22 -7.80
N ILE A 21 -5.08 -10.89 -6.67
CA ILE A 21 -4.02 -11.36 -5.78
C ILE A 21 -4.36 -12.80 -5.43
N GLU A 22 -3.42 -13.72 -5.67
CA GLU A 22 -3.59 -15.15 -5.42
C GLU A 22 -2.42 -15.69 -4.63
N LYS A 23 -2.71 -16.53 -3.63
CA LYS A 23 -1.69 -17.28 -2.93
C LYS A 23 -1.03 -18.27 -3.88
N SER A 24 0.29 -18.37 -3.85
CA SER A 24 1.03 -19.38 -4.61
C SER A 24 0.65 -20.78 -4.13
N THR A 25 0.50 -21.72 -5.06
CA THR A 25 0.23 -23.14 -4.77
C THR A 25 1.47 -23.89 -4.28
N THR A 26 2.66 -23.31 -4.41
CA THR A 26 3.94 -23.97 -4.10
C THR A 26 4.71 -23.29 -2.97
N ASN A 27 4.28 -22.10 -2.52
CA ASN A 27 4.94 -21.37 -1.45
C ASN A 27 3.92 -20.55 -0.64
N ASP A 28 3.73 -20.94 0.63
CA ASP A 28 2.73 -20.32 1.51
C ASP A 28 2.97 -18.85 1.83
N SER A 29 4.22 -18.38 1.69
CA SER A 29 4.59 -16.98 1.94
C SER A 29 4.58 -16.13 0.67
N LEU A 30 4.22 -16.69 -0.49
CA LEU A 30 4.28 -16.02 -1.78
C LEU A 30 2.87 -15.78 -2.33
N TYR A 31 2.61 -14.56 -2.77
CA TYR A 31 1.38 -14.16 -3.41
C TYR A 31 1.70 -13.55 -4.77
N ILE A 32 0.93 -13.94 -5.79
CA ILE A 32 1.05 -13.41 -7.15
C ILE A 32 0.01 -12.32 -7.33
N ALA A 33 0.47 -11.13 -7.72
CA ALA A 33 -0.35 -9.95 -7.90
C ALA A 33 -0.40 -9.55 -9.38
N LYS A 34 -1.60 -9.24 -9.86
CA LYS A 34 -1.85 -8.58 -11.14
C LYS A 34 -2.59 -7.29 -10.89
N GLY A 35 -2.24 -6.24 -11.60
CA GLY A 35 -2.87 -4.95 -11.40
C GLY A 35 -2.59 -3.96 -12.50
N LYS A 36 -2.98 -2.71 -12.24
CA LYS A 36 -2.67 -1.58 -13.09
C LYS A 36 -2.21 -0.38 -12.27
N THR A 37 -1.27 0.37 -12.80
CA THR A 37 -0.85 1.67 -12.31
C THR A 37 -1.41 2.76 -13.21
N LYS A 38 -1.57 3.97 -12.66
CA LYS A 38 -1.87 5.17 -13.44
C LYS A 38 -1.03 6.35 -12.94
N VAL A 39 -0.31 6.99 -13.87
CA VAL A 39 0.43 8.22 -13.64
C VAL A 39 0.05 9.23 -14.71
N GLY A 40 -0.69 10.27 -14.32
CA GLY A 40 -1.34 11.17 -15.28
C GLY A 40 -2.29 10.41 -16.21
N LYS A 41 -2.04 10.46 -17.52
CA LYS A 41 -2.84 9.74 -18.53
C LYS A 41 -2.30 8.31 -18.83
N ASN A 42 -1.13 7.96 -18.30
CA ASN A 42 -0.50 6.68 -18.60
C ASN A 42 -1.05 5.61 -17.66
N VAL A 43 -1.76 4.63 -18.22
CA VAL A 43 -2.20 3.42 -17.52
C VAL A 43 -1.34 2.25 -17.98
N ARG A 44 -0.79 1.47 -17.04
CA ARG A 44 0.05 0.31 -17.35
C ARG A 44 -0.38 -0.88 -16.52
N LEU A 45 -0.48 -2.04 -17.16
CA LEU A 45 -0.67 -3.31 -16.45
C LEU A 45 0.65 -3.74 -15.83
N PHE A 46 0.59 -4.37 -14.67
CA PHE A 46 1.72 -5.03 -14.03
C PHE A 46 1.36 -6.43 -13.57
N GLU A 47 2.38 -7.26 -13.50
CA GLU A 47 2.36 -8.55 -12.81
C GLU A 47 3.56 -8.66 -11.89
N GLY A 48 3.42 -9.37 -10.77
CA GLY A 48 4.52 -9.57 -9.87
C GLY A 48 4.12 -10.31 -8.61
N ASP A 49 4.92 -10.12 -7.57
CA ASP A 49 4.84 -10.92 -6.37
C ASP A 49 4.90 -10.09 -5.10
N ILE A 50 4.26 -10.60 -4.05
CA ILE A 50 4.32 -10.12 -2.67
C ILE A 50 4.78 -11.31 -1.83
N LYS A 51 5.92 -11.18 -1.16
CA LYS A 51 6.53 -12.23 -0.35
C LYS A 51 6.55 -11.84 1.12
N ILE A 52 5.75 -12.52 1.93
CA ILE A 52 5.71 -12.37 3.38
C ILE A 52 7.09 -12.67 3.96
N LYS A 53 7.56 -11.78 4.84
CA LYS A 53 8.84 -11.92 5.56
C LYS A 53 8.63 -12.13 7.04
N HIS A 54 7.75 -11.34 7.62
CA HIS A 54 7.47 -11.38 9.04
C HIS A 54 5.98 -11.22 9.30
N ILE A 55 5.51 -11.97 10.29
CA ILE A 55 4.19 -11.81 10.88
C ILE A 55 4.45 -11.56 12.36
N TYR A 56 4.00 -10.41 12.85
CA TYR A 56 4.06 -10.07 14.26
C TYR A 56 2.64 -10.06 14.81
N ILE A 57 2.48 -10.56 16.03
CA ILE A 57 1.23 -10.60 16.76
C ILE A 57 1.36 -9.62 17.91
N PHE A 58 0.37 -8.76 18.10
CA PHE A 58 0.34 -7.82 19.22
C PHE A 58 0.02 -8.56 20.52
N ALA A 59 0.69 -8.16 21.59
CA ALA A 59 0.43 -8.69 22.93
C ALA A 59 -0.94 -8.23 23.47
N GLU A 60 -1.39 -7.05 23.05
CA GLU A 60 -2.68 -6.48 23.39
C GLU A 60 -3.46 -6.17 22.13
N HIS A 61 -4.78 -6.36 22.19
CA HIS A 61 -5.69 -6.03 21.09
C HIS A 61 -6.18 -4.59 21.24
N SER A 62 -6.41 -3.93 20.11
CA SER A 62 -7.17 -2.69 20.06
C SER A 62 -8.55 -2.88 20.70
N LYS A 63 -9.03 -1.83 21.37
CA LYS A 63 -10.35 -1.81 21.98
C LYS A 63 -11.40 -1.16 21.08
N GLY A 64 -11.00 -0.51 20.00
CA GLY A 64 -11.91 0.24 19.13
C GLY A 64 -12.53 1.46 19.82
N LEU A 65 -13.51 2.07 19.15
CA LEU A 65 -14.17 3.27 19.66
C LEU A 65 -15.10 2.88 20.79
N GLU A 66 -14.96 3.53 21.95
CA GLU A 66 -15.78 3.23 23.14
C GLU A 66 -15.72 1.75 23.58
N ASP A 67 -14.54 1.13 23.45
CA ASP A 67 -14.28 -0.27 23.82
C ASP A 67 -15.14 -1.30 23.05
N ASP A 68 -15.68 -0.94 21.89
CA ASP A 68 -16.58 -1.78 21.11
C ASP A 68 -15.95 -3.08 20.59
N MET A 69 -14.61 -3.18 20.50
CA MET A 69 -13.89 -4.38 20.06
C MET A 69 -13.46 -5.32 21.19
N VAL A 70 -13.71 -4.96 22.46
CA VAL A 70 -13.38 -5.82 23.61
C VAL A 70 -14.06 -7.19 23.50
N GLY A 71 -13.26 -8.26 23.57
CA GLY A 71 -13.75 -9.65 23.43
C GLY A 71 -14.12 -10.08 22.00
N LYS A 72 -13.97 -9.21 21.00
CA LYS A 72 -14.28 -9.52 19.59
C LYS A 72 -13.05 -9.95 18.77
N ILE A 73 -11.85 -9.72 19.29
CA ILE A 73 -10.58 -10.00 18.61
C ILE A 73 -9.91 -11.24 19.21
N LYS A 74 -9.60 -12.21 18.34
CA LYS A 74 -8.86 -13.44 18.68
C LYS A 74 -7.35 -13.25 18.53
N SER A 75 -6.92 -12.50 17.53
CA SER A 75 -5.52 -12.16 17.28
C SER A 75 -5.45 -10.91 16.42
N GLN A 76 -4.47 -10.05 16.65
CA GLN A 76 -4.22 -8.85 15.86
C GLN A 76 -2.73 -8.69 15.63
N GLY A 77 -2.34 -8.07 14.52
CA GLY A 77 -0.94 -7.88 14.25
C GLY A 77 -0.62 -7.17 12.95
N ILE A 78 0.65 -7.31 12.56
CA ILE A 78 1.17 -6.77 11.30
C ILE A 78 1.86 -7.84 10.47
N ILE A 79 1.80 -7.67 9.15
CA ILE A 79 2.60 -8.41 8.18
C ILE A 79 3.56 -7.43 7.53
N ILE A 80 4.83 -7.83 7.46
CA ILE A 80 5.84 -7.16 6.63
C ILE A 80 6.17 -8.09 5.47
N ALA A 81 6.05 -7.57 4.25
CA ALA A 81 6.35 -8.29 3.03
C ALA A 81 7.22 -7.45 2.09
N ASP A 82 8.02 -8.12 1.26
CA ASP A 82 8.64 -7.49 0.10
C ASP A 82 7.66 -7.59 -1.08
N TYR A 83 7.66 -6.60 -1.97
CA TYR A 83 6.91 -6.67 -3.22
C TYR A 83 7.80 -6.36 -4.41
N HIS A 84 7.47 -6.95 -5.56
CA HIS A 84 8.16 -6.70 -6.82
C HIS A 84 7.18 -6.83 -8.00
N PHE A 85 6.78 -5.70 -8.59
CA PHE A 85 5.83 -5.61 -9.70
C PHE A 85 6.49 -5.13 -10.98
N ARG A 86 6.22 -5.82 -12.09
CA ARG A 86 6.83 -5.60 -13.40
C ARG A 86 5.75 -5.14 -14.37
N GLU A 87 5.92 -3.94 -14.92
CA GLU A 87 5.12 -3.50 -16.07
C GLU A 87 5.67 -4.11 -17.38
N ASP A 88 4.92 -3.99 -18.48
CA ASP A 88 5.36 -4.47 -19.79
C ASP A 88 6.57 -3.66 -20.32
N LYS A 89 7.71 -4.33 -20.45
CA LYS A 89 8.96 -3.75 -20.97
C LYS A 89 8.85 -3.23 -22.40
N LYS A 90 7.87 -3.69 -23.18
CA LYS A 90 7.68 -3.28 -24.59
C LYS A 90 6.98 -1.92 -24.72
N LEU A 91 6.31 -1.45 -23.66
CA LEU A 91 5.59 -0.19 -23.67
C LEU A 91 6.49 0.97 -23.22
N SER A 92 6.12 2.20 -23.60
CA SER A 92 6.78 3.40 -23.10
C SER A 92 6.33 3.74 -21.68
N ALA A 93 7.17 4.47 -20.95
CA ALA A 93 6.90 4.89 -19.58
C ALA A 93 6.56 3.73 -18.63
N THR A 94 7.28 2.62 -18.78
CA THR A 94 7.17 1.44 -17.92
C THR A 94 8.43 1.19 -17.11
N GLY A 95 8.27 0.43 -16.04
CA GLY A 95 9.33 0.08 -15.12
C GLY A 95 8.98 -1.04 -14.16
N ILE A 96 9.79 -1.12 -13.11
CA ILE A 96 9.63 -2.06 -12.00
C ILE A 96 9.27 -1.25 -10.76
N PHE A 97 8.20 -1.64 -10.07
CA PHE A 97 7.94 -1.22 -8.69
C PHE A 97 8.51 -2.27 -7.74
N GLU A 98 9.33 -1.87 -6.78
CA GLU A 98 9.89 -2.77 -5.77
C GLU A 98 10.01 -2.07 -4.42
N GLY A 99 9.82 -2.81 -3.33
CA GLY A 99 9.88 -2.25 -1.99
C GLY A 99 9.31 -3.17 -0.92
N LYS A 100 8.81 -2.55 0.15
CA LYS A 100 8.19 -3.22 1.30
C LYS A 100 6.76 -2.77 1.49
N VAL A 101 5.93 -3.67 2.03
CA VAL A 101 4.58 -3.36 2.47
C VAL A 101 4.40 -3.74 3.93
N LEU A 102 3.74 -2.86 4.67
CA LEU A 102 3.21 -3.12 6.01
C LEU A 102 1.68 -3.20 5.92
N LEU A 103 1.12 -4.33 6.38
CA LEU A 103 -0.32 -4.58 6.44
C LEU A 103 -0.69 -4.81 7.90
N ARG A 104 -1.75 -4.18 8.40
CA ARG A 104 -2.38 -4.49 9.69
C ARG A 104 -3.57 -5.40 9.46
N TRP A 105 -3.72 -6.40 10.32
CA TRP A 105 -4.74 -7.43 10.20
C TRP A 105 -5.25 -7.82 11.59
N TYR A 106 -6.47 -8.36 11.63
CA TYR A 106 -6.98 -9.04 12.81
C TYR A 106 -7.77 -10.28 12.44
N ILE A 107 -7.89 -11.21 13.38
CA ILE A 107 -8.78 -12.36 13.33
C ILE A 107 -9.85 -12.14 14.38
N ASN A 108 -11.11 -12.15 13.98
CA ASN A 108 -12.22 -11.99 14.92
C ASN A 108 -12.47 -13.27 15.73
N ASN A 109 -13.35 -13.20 16.73
CA ASN A 109 -13.72 -14.34 17.58
C ASN A 109 -14.38 -15.51 16.82
N LYS A 110 -14.86 -15.29 15.58
CA LYS A 110 -15.36 -16.33 14.67
C LYS A 110 -14.25 -16.98 13.82
N GLY A 111 -13.00 -16.55 13.97
CA GLY A 111 -11.86 -17.08 13.21
C GLY A 111 -11.71 -16.51 11.80
N VAL A 112 -12.40 -15.42 11.48
CA VAL A 112 -12.31 -14.77 10.16
C VAL A 112 -11.12 -13.82 10.14
N PHE A 113 -10.22 -13.98 9.16
CA PHE A 113 -9.11 -13.05 8.89
C PHE A 113 -9.62 -11.81 8.17
N LEU A 114 -9.32 -10.64 8.73
CA LEU A 114 -9.88 -9.36 8.31
C LEU A 114 -8.78 -8.31 8.16
N PHE A 115 -9.05 -7.38 7.25
CA PHE A 115 -8.33 -6.11 7.19
C PHE A 115 -8.58 -5.35 8.49
N ASP A 116 -7.53 -4.81 9.10
CA ASP A 116 -7.64 -4.09 10.36
C ASP A 116 -8.00 -2.63 10.13
N ASP A 117 -9.31 -2.36 10.22
CA ASP A 117 -9.98 -1.06 10.14
C ASP A 117 -10.49 -0.59 11.52
N ILE A 118 -10.06 -1.23 12.60
CA ILE A 118 -10.63 -0.99 13.94
C ILE A 118 -10.44 0.46 14.38
N GLU A 119 -9.28 1.05 14.08
CA GLU A 119 -8.93 2.42 14.44
C GLU A 119 -9.16 3.40 13.28
N GLU A 120 -10.00 3.07 12.28
CA GLU A 120 -10.20 3.93 11.09
C GLU A 120 -10.70 5.35 11.43
N TYR A 121 -11.36 5.52 12.58
CA TYR A 121 -11.78 6.82 13.09
C TYR A 121 -10.63 7.71 13.58
N SER A 122 -9.41 7.17 13.75
CA SER A 122 -8.25 7.94 14.20
C SER A 122 -7.64 8.77 13.07
N ASP A 123 -7.30 10.03 13.36
CA ASP A 123 -6.69 10.97 12.41
C ASP A 123 -5.37 10.45 11.79
N ASP A 124 -4.64 9.61 12.53
CA ASP A 124 -3.37 9.01 12.13
C ASP A 124 -3.51 7.63 11.48
N TYR A 125 -4.75 7.14 11.32
CA TYR A 125 -5.00 5.80 10.82
C TYR A 125 -4.43 5.61 9.42
N SER A 126 -3.72 4.50 9.26
CA SER A 126 -3.08 4.13 8.00
C SER A 126 -2.88 2.63 7.95
N ASN A 127 -3.17 2.05 6.79
CA ASN A 127 -3.01 0.61 6.55
C ASN A 127 -2.60 0.34 5.10
N ASN A 128 -2.14 -0.88 4.82
CA ASN A 128 -1.59 -1.32 3.56
C ASN A 128 -0.60 -0.32 2.96
N GLN A 129 0.43 0.00 3.75
CA GLN A 129 1.42 1.03 3.48
C GLN A 129 2.57 0.45 2.66
N PHE A 130 2.68 0.85 1.39
CA PHE A 130 3.75 0.44 0.48
C PHE A 130 4.81 1.55 0.38
N VAL A 131 6.06 1.20 0.69
CA VAL A 131 7.22 2.07 0.58
C VAL A 131 8.22 1.43 -0.37
N GLY A 132 8.62 2.16 -1.42
CA GLY A 132 9.56 1.63 -2.37
C GLY A 132 9.91 2.57 -3.50
N THR A 133 10.27 1.97 -4.63
CA THR A 133 10.75 2.69 -5.81
C THR A 133 10.14 2.17 -7.08
N TRP A 134 10.06 3.06 -8.08
CA TRP A 134 9.85 2.72 -9.48
C TRP A 134 11.14 2.94 -10.27
N THR A 135 11.56 1.94 -11.03
CA THR A 135 12.77 2.01 -11.88
C THR A 135 12.40 1.87 -13.34
N SER A 136 12.70 2.89 -14.15
CA SER A 136 12.39 2.89 -15.58
C SER A 136 13.13 1.79 -16.34
N TYR A 137 12.44 1.04 -17.20
CA TYR A 137 13.11 0.12 -18.13
C TYR A 137 13.94 0.83 -19.19
N LYS A 138 13.48 1.98 -19.68
CA LYS A 138 14.15 2.70 -20.79
C LYS A 138 15.40 3.43 -20.32
N THR A 139 15.34 4.07 -19.15
CA THR A 139 16.40 4.99 -18.71
C THR A 139 17.17 4.49 -17.49
N GLY A 140 16.70 3.46 -16.80
CA GLY A 140 17.27 3.01 -15.52
C GLY A 140 17.05 3.99 -14.36
N VAL A 141 16.39 5.14 -14.60
CA VAL A 141 16.13 6.14 -13.55
C VAL A 141 15.23 5.54 -12.48
N LYS A 142 15.69 5.59 -11.24
CA LYS A 142 14.96 5.17 -10.05
C LYS A 142 14.29 6.36 -9.37
N LYS A 143 13.04 6.20 -8.97
CA LYS A 143 12.21 7.21 -8.29
C LYS A 143 11.54 6.59 -7.08
N VAL A 144 11.38 7.35 -5.99
CA VAL A 144 10.51 6.95 -4.87
C VAL A 144 9.09 6.77 -5.39
N ALA A 145 8.41 5.71 -4.97
CA ALA A 145 7.02 5.44 -5.29
C ALA A 145 6.36 4.79 -4.07
N ASN A 146 5.50 5.56 -3.38
CA ASN A 146 4.85 5.14 -2.15
C ASN A 146 3.34 5.31 -2.27
N TRP A 147 2.57 4.40 -1.67
CA TRP A 147 1.11 4.44 -1.66
C TRP A 147 0.55 3.73 -0.43
N GLY A 148 -0.71 4.02 -0.10
CA GLY A 148 -1.34 3.47 1.09
C GLY A 148 -2.85 3.65 1.12
N ILE A 149 -3.49 3.15 2.18
CA ILE A 149 -4.88 3.42 2.53
C ILE A 149 -4.92 4.46 3.66
N CYS A 150 -5.89 5.37 3.57
CA CYS A 150 -6.12 6.55 4.41
C CYS A 150 -5.00 7.59 4.37
N ARG A 151 -3.74 7.19 4.61
CA ARG A 151 -2.54 8.03 4.49
C ARG A 151 -1.49 7.37 3.60
N ILE A 152 -0.60 8.17 3.02
CA ILE A 152 0.50 7.70 2.17
C ILE A 152 1.80 7.75 2.96
N PRO A 153 2.58 6.65 3.03
CA PRO A 153 3.77 6.61 3.86
C PRO A 153 4.87 7.50 3.28
N CYS A 154 5.57 8.22 4.16
CA CYS A 154 6.64 9.15 3.80
C CYS A 154 6.20 10.23 2.79
N SER A 155 4.95 10.68 2.86
CA SER A 155 4.39 11.74 2.02
C SER A 155 4.97 13.13 2.30
N GLY A 156 5.44 13.40 3.52
CA GLY A 156 6.02 14.70 3.91
C GLY A 156 5.04 15.85 3.68
N ASP A 157 5.53 16.97 3.17
CA ASP A 157 4.74 18.17 2.81
C ASP A 157 3.64 17.95 1.76
N LEU A 158 3.50 16.74 1.19
CA LEU A 158 2.34 16.44 0.35
C LEU A 158 1.06 16.36 1.18
N ASP A 159 1.09 15.78 2.37
CA ASP A 159 -0.11 15.62 3.20
C ASP A 159 -0.17 16.71 4.27
N ILE A 160 -1.13 17.63 4.13
CA ILE A 160 -1.39 18.72 5.09
C ILE A 160 -2.72 18.53 5.83
N GLY A 161 -3.34 17.35 5.69
CA GLY A 161 -4.65 17.10 6.26
C GLY A 161 -4.58 16.75 7.74
N ALA A 162 -5.41 17.42 8.55
CA ALA A 162 -5.47 17.19 9.99
C ALA A 162 -6.06 15.79 10.32
N ALA A 163 -7.20 15.45 9.71
CA ALA A 163 -7.92 14.19 9.99
C ALA A 163 -7.80 13.14 8.87
N GLU A 164 -7.93 13.57 7.61
CA GLU A 164 -7.79 12.71 6.42
C GLU A 164 -6.66 13.20 5.53
N PHE A 165 -6.13 12.34 4.65
CA PHE A 165 -5.15 12.75 3.65
C PHE A 165 -5.66 13.94 2.84
N PHE A 166 -4.92 15.04 2.87
CA PHE A 166 -5.24 16.23 2.08
C PHE A 166 -4.01 16.72 1.34
N PRO A 167 -3.98 16.64 0.00
CA PRO A 167 -2.81 17.03 -0.77
C PRO A 167 -2.61 18.55 -0.70
N ALA A 168 -1.39 18.98 -0.39
CA ALA A 168 -1.06 20.40 -0.35
C ALA A 168 -1.31 21.08 -1.72
N PRO A 169 -1.88 22.30 -1.76
CA PRO A 169 -2.34 22.94 -3.00
C PRO A 169 -1.28 23.03 -4.11
N GLU A 170 0.00 23.18 -3.75
CA GLU A 170 1.13 23.23 -4.67
C GLU A 170 1.30 21.96 -5.51
N TYR A 171 0.77 20.82 -5.05
CA TYR A 171 0.83 19.54 -5.75
C TYR A 171 -0.37 19.29 -6.69
N LYS A 172 -1.42 20.12 -6.67
CA LYS A 172 -2.60 19.97 -7.56
C LYS A 172 -2.22 19.85 -9.05
N LYS A 173 -1.22 20.62 -9.48
CA LYS A 173 -0.68 20.59 -10.85
C LYS A 173 -0.06 19.24 -11.25
N TYR A 174 0.18 18.35 -10.28
CA TYR A 174 0.71 17.01 -10.50
C TYR A 174 -0.36 15.90 -10.37
N GLY A 175 -1.64 16.28 -10.41
CA GLY A 175 -2.78 15.36 -10.55
C GLY A 175 -3.52 15.05 -9.26
N TRP A 176 -3.16 15.72 -8.16
CA TRP A 176 -3.84 15.64 -6.87
C TRP A 176 -5.15 16.43 -6.87
#